data_AF-B8ACU6-F1
#
_entry.id   AF-B8ACU6-F1
#
_cell.length_a   1.000
_cell.length_b   1.000
_cell.length_c   1.000
_cell.angle_alpha   90.00
_cell.angle_beta   90.00
_cell.angle_gamma   90.00
#
_symmetry.space_group_name_H-M   'P 1'
#
loop_
_entity.id
_entity.type
_entity.pdbx_description
1 polymer ?
#
loop_
_entity_poly.entity_id
_entity_poly.type
_entity_poly.pdbx_seq_one_letter_code
_entity_poly.pdbx_strand_id
1 'polypeptide(L)'
;MGSIAGDAARRDDSINDTYHGVPVVDPYRWHRKEGEHDPRLNLAGQGLLPASEMASNMSWKHDLTAKIKENEEEIAQLRKHLADYSLKQARILDDKYMLERRIAQMRMAFDQQQQDLIDAASKALSYRQDIIEENIRLAYAVQAAQQERTTFISSLLPLLSEYENLQPSVLDAQSIVSHLKVYSFF
;
A
#
# COMPACT_ATOMS: atom_id res chain seq x y z
N MET A 1 48.11 -14.49 19.25
CA MET A 1 47.06 -13.78 20.02
C MET A 1 46.61 -12.60 19.17
N GLY A 2 45.50 -12.76 18.45
CA GLY A 2 44.97 -11.74 17.54
C GLY A 2 44.04 -10.79 18.29
N SER A 3 44.32 -9.48 18.17
CA SER A 3 43.55 -8.39 18.77
C SER A 3 42.34 -8.09 17.88
N ILE A 4 41.12 -8.17 18.43
CA ILE A 4 39.88 -7.76 17.74
C ILE A 4 39.63 -6.31 18.16
N ALA A 5 40.05 -5.37 17.30
CA ALA A 5 39.66 -3.98 17.39
C ALA A 5 38.22 -3.84 16.89
N GLY A 6 37.36 -3.27 17.74
CA GLY A 6 35.97 -2.98 17.40
C GLY A 6 35.88 -2.00 16.24
N ASP A 7 35.18 -2.44 15.19
CA ASP A 7 34.90 -1.66 14.00
C ASP A 7 33.81 -0.63 14.35
N ALA A 8 34.24 0.57 14.73
CA ALA A 8 33.34 1.71 14.87
C ALA A 8 32.89 2.11 13.47
N ALA A 9 31.69 1.68 13.09
CA ALA A 9 31.03 2.09 11.86
C ALA A 9 31.06 3.62 11.74
N ARG A 10 32.00 4.13 10.91
CA ARG A 10 32.05 5.52 10.49
C ARG A 10 30.75 5.78 9.73
N ARG A 11 29.80 6.45 10.39
CA ARG A 11 28.64 7.00 9.69
C ARG A 11 29.16 8.06 8.73
N ASP A 12 28.89 7.84 7.44
CA ASP A 12 29.23 8.76 6.37
C ASP A 12 28.32 9.98 6.49
N ASP A 13 28.87 11.09 6.98
CA ASP A 13 28.17 12.37 7.17
C ASP A 13 27.77 13.02 5.82
N SER A 14 28.06 12.37 4.68
CA SER A 14 27.68 12.83 3.34
C SER A 14 26.29 12.40 2.87
N ILE A 15 25.57 11.56 3.62
CA ILE A 15 24.22 11.11 3.24
C ILE A 15 23.20 12.19 3.62
N ASN A 16 22.79 12.96 2.62
CA ASN A 16 21.75 13.98 2.78
C ASN A 16 20.37 13.29 2.66
N ASP A 17 19.83 12.82 3.80
CA ASP A 17 18.50 12.20 3.87
C ASP A 17 17.43 13.21 3.42
N THR A 18 17.03 13.08 2.16
CA THR A 18 16.10 13.98 1.50
C THR A 18 14.81 13.21 1.24
N TYR A 19 13.71 13.58 1.88
CA TYR A 19 12.38 13.05 1.59
C TYR A 19 11.60 14.11 0.80
N HIS A 20 11.20 13.79 -0.44
CA HIS A 20 10.52 14.71 -1.36
C HIS A 20 11.23 16.08 -1.55
N GLY A 21 12.55 16.07 -1.70
CA GLY A 21 13.33 17.28 -2.01
C GLY A 21 13.53 18.25 -0.84
N VAL A 22 13.09 17.90 0.38
CA VAL A 22 13.30 18.71 1.59
C VAL A 22 14.38 18.04 2.46
N PRO A 23 15.44 18.77 2.86
CA PRO A 23 16.48 18.22 3.73
C PRO A 23 15.90 17.95 5.13
N VAL A 24 16.02 16.71 5.60
CA VAL A 24 15.58 16.32 6.95
C VAL A 24 16.67 16.75 7.94
N VAL A 25 16.36 17.72 8.80
CA VAL A 25 17.24 18.10 9.91
C VAL A 25 17.23 16.96 10.93
N ASP A 26 18.37 16.29 11.11
CA ASP A 26 18.56 15.24 12.12
C ASP A 26 18.12 15.73 13.52
N PRO A 27 17.04 15.14 14.10
CA PRO A 27 16.51 15.53 15.41
C PRO A 27 17.49 15.29 16.57
N TYR A 28 18.53 14.46 16.39
CA TYR A 28 19.45 14.06 17.46
C TYR A 28 20.73 14.92 17.55
N ARG A 29 20.85 15.98 16.74
CA ARG A 29 22.01 16.89 16.73
C ARG A 29 22.27 17.62 18.05
N TRP A 30 21.26 17.76 18.90
CA TRP A 30 21.33 18.49 20.17
C TRP A 30 22.15 17.80 21.26
N HIS A 31 22.38 16.48 21.18
CA HIS A 31 23.11 15.72 22.21
C HIS A 31 24.64 15.84 22.16
N ARG A 32 25.22 16.59 21.20
CA ARG A 32 26.69 16.67 21.03
C ARG A 32 27.34 17.86 21.76
N LYS A 33 26.59 18.81 22.31
CA LYS A 33 27.12 20.09 22.82
C LYS A 33 27.05 20.26 24.35
N GLU A 34 27.30 19.22 25.11
CA GLU A 34 27.53 19.36 26.56
C GLU A 34 28.85 18.68 26.92
N GLY A 35 29.91 19.47 27.02
CA GLY A 35 31.23 18.91 27.23
C GLY A 35 32.33 19.91 27.56
N GLU A 36 32.02 21.02 28.24
CA GLU A 36 33.03 21.79 29.00
C GLU A 36 32.36 22.39 30.24
N HIS A 37 32.74 21.91 31.42
CA HIS A 37 32.49 22.56 32.71
C HIS A 37 33.86 22.66 33.41
N ASP A 38 34.30 23.89 33.70
CA ASP A 38 35.55 24.17 34.40
C ASP A 38 35.28 24.32 35.91
N PRO A 39 35.83 23.47 36.79
CA PRO A 39 35.63 23.61 38.23
C PRO A 39 36.84 24.32 38.85
N ARG A 40 36.80 25.66 38.90
CA ARG A 40 37.73 26.45 39.72
C ARG A 40 37.00 27.37 40.68
N LEU A 41 36.37 26.78 41.70
CA LEU A 41 35.99 27.50 42.91
C LEU A 41 36.97 27.15 44.04
N ASN A 42 37.96 28.03 44.21
CA ASN A 42 38.83 28.08 45.39
C ASN A 42 37.99 28.39 46.64
N LEU A 43 37.97 27.48 47.62
CA LEU A 43 37.57 27.81 49.00
C LEU A 43 38.81 28.31 49.75
N ALA A 44 38.82 29.60 50.10
CA ALA A 44 39.83 30.18 50.98
C ALA A 44 39.18 30.74 52.25
N GLY A 45 39.70 30.31 53.41
CA GLY A 45 39.93 31.19 54.54
C GLY A 45 38.85 31.30 55.60
N GLN A 46 38.96 30.49 56.64
CA GLN A 46 38.37 30.74 57.96
C GLN A 46 39.04 32.00 58.59
N GLY A 47 38.25 33.01 58.95
CA GLY A 47 38.74 34.20 59.68
C GLY A 47 37.58 35.13 60.07
N LEU A 48 37.51 35.52 61.35
CA LEU A 48 36.46 36.38 61.92
C LEU A 48 36.50 37.80 61.31
N LEU A 49 35.35 38.30 60.82
CA LEU A 49 35.22 39.58 60.11
C LEU A 49 34.37 40.62 60.88
N PRO A 50 34.63 41.94 60.72
CA PRO A 50 33.98 43.03 61.47
C PRO A 50 32.51 43.28 61.08
N ALA A 51 31.73 43.88 61.99
CA ALA A 51 30.26 44.03 61.90
C ALA A 51 29.71 44.74 60.65
N SER A 52 30.51 45.58 59.96
CA SER A 52 30.13 46.23 58.69
C SER A 52 30.07 45.23 57.53
N GLU A 53 30.95 44.23 57.53
CA GLU A 53 30.97 43.15 56.55
C GLU A 53 29.86 42.14 56.83
N MET A 54 29.40 41.99 58.08
CA MET A 54 28.23 41.16 58.42
C MET A 54 26.93 41.68 57.79
N ALA A 55 26.71 42.99 57.68
CA ALA A 55 25.52 43.54 57.02
C ALA A 55 25.52 43.30 55.50
N SER A 56 26.66 43.51 54.85
CA SER A 56 26.88 43.10 53.45
C SER A 56 26.72 41.59 53.30
N ASN A 57 27.21 40.82 54.28
CA ASN A 57 27.14 39.36 54.31
C ASN A 57 25.72 38.81 54.38
N MET A 58 24.91 39.43 55.22
CA MET A 58 23.49 39.12 55.30
C MET A 58 22.75 39.49 54.02
N SER A 59 23.08 40.62 53.38
CA SER A 59 22.43 41.04 52.12
C SER A 59 22.67 40.06 50.96
N TRP A 60 23.92 39.62 50.71
CA TRP A 60 24.19 38.67 49.61
C TRP A 60 23.69 37.25 49.94
N LYS A 61 23.67 36.87 51.22
CA LYS A 61 23.02 35.63 51.65
C LYS A 61 21.52 35.64 51.40
N HIS A 62 20.85 36.76 51.65
CA HIS A 62 19.43 36.92 51.33
C HIS A 62 19.17 36.87 49.82
N ASP A 63 19.97 37.56 48.99
CA ASP A 63 19.87 37.49 47.52
C ASP A 63 20.12 36.07 46.99
N LEU A 64 21.14 35.39 47.51
CA LEU A 64 21.44 34.00 47.16
C LEU A 64 20.28 33.06 47.56
N THR A 65 19.70 33.26 48.74
CA THR A 65 18.54 32.48 49.21
C THR A 65 17.31 32.72 48.34
N ALA A 66 17.10 33.95 47.86
CA ALA A 66 15.99 34.26 46.95
C ALA A 66 16.18 33.56 45.59
N LYS A 67 17.38 33.60 45.01
CA LYS A 67 17.71 32.89 43.77
C LYS A 67 17.60 31.38 43.90
N ILE A 68 18.00 30.81 45.04
CA ILE A 68 17.82 29.37 45.31
C ILE A 68 16.34 29.01 45.27
N LYS A 69 15.47 29.80 45.91
CA LYS A 69 14.02 29.55 45.89
C LYS A 69 13.41 29.68 44.49
N GLU A 70 13.80 30.70 43.74
CA GLU A 70 13.37 30.87 42.34
C GLU A 70 13.78 29.68 41.47
N ASN A 71 15.03 29.23 41.59
CA ASN A 71 15.53 28.06 40.88
C ASN A 71 14.81 26.78 41.32
N GLU A 72 14.49 26.63 42.61
CA GLU A 72 13.71 25.49 43.12
C GLU A 72 12.30 25.45 42.52
N GLU A 73 11.65 26.61 42.40
CA GLU A 73 10.34 26.76 41.76
C GLU A 73 10.41 26.44 40.26
N GLU A 74 11.43 26.93 39.56
CA GLU A 74 11.67 26.62 38.14
C GLU A 74 11.90 25.12 37.94
N ILE A 75 12.75 24.49 38.76
CA ILE A 75 13.00 23.04 38.73
C ILE A 75 11.69 22.26 38.96
N ALA A 76 10.84 22.72 39.89
CA ALA A 76 9.54 22.09 40.13
C ALA A 76 8.61 22.20 38.91
N GLN A 77 8.57 23.36 38.26
CA GLN A 77 7.77 23.58 37.03
C GLN A 77 8.29 22.74 35.86
N LEU A 78 9.60 22.69 35.64
CA LEU A 78 10.22 21.89 34.58
C LEU A 78 9.96 20.39 34.79
N ARG A 79 10.05 19.89 36.04
CA ARG A 79 9.71 18.50 36.38
C ARG A 79 8.25 18.19 36.07
N LYS A 80 7.33 19.12 36.37
CA LYS A 80 5.92 18.97 36.02
C LYS A 80 5.72 18.88 34.50
N HIS A 81 6.33 19.79 33.74
CA HIS A 81 6.27 19.76 32.28
C HIS A 81 6.84 18.46 31.71
N LEU A 82 7.96 17.96 32.25
CA LEU A 82 8.55 16.70 31.82
C LEU A 82 7.61 15.51 32.03
N ALA A 83 6.90 15.48 33.15
CA ALA A 83 5.87 14.46 33.42
C ALA A 83 4.70 14.56 32.43
N ASP A 84 4.18 15.77 32.19
CA ASP A 84 3.09 16.01 31.25
C ASP A 84 3.48 15.62 29.82
N TYR A 85 4.71 15.94 29.38
CA TYR A 85 5.20 15.56 28.06
C TYR A 85 5.44 14.06 27.94
N SER A 86 5.94 13.40 28.99
CA SER A 86 6.07 11.93 29.01
C SER A 86 4.72 11.24 28.81
N LEU A 87 3.67 11.74 29.47
CA LEU A 87 2.32 11.21 29.29
C LEU A 87 1.79 11.43 27.86
N LYS A 88 1.96 12.64 27.32
CA LYS A 88 1.56 12.96 25.93
C LYS A 88 2.31 12.09 24.92
N GLN A 89 3.61 11.87 25.13
CA GLN A 89 4.42 11.01 24.27
C GLN A 89 3.93 9.56 24.31
N ALA A 90 3.64 9.02 25.49
CA ALA A 90 3.07 7.67 25.61
C ALA A 90 1.73 7.55 24.86
N ARG A 91 0.88 8.59 24.94
CA ARG A 91 -0.39 8.64 24.21
C ARG A 91 -0.20 8.66 22.69
N ILE A 92 0.71 9.50 22.18
CA ILE A 92 1.01 9.59 20.74
C ILE A 92 1.56 8.25 20.22
N LEU A 93 2.37 7.55 21.01
CA LEU A 93 2.90 6.24 20.62
C LEU A 93 1.80 5.17 20.54
N ASP A 94 0.84 5.18 21.47
CA ASP A 94 -0.33 4.29 21.42
C ASP A 94 -1.19 4.57 20.19
N ASP A 95 -1.52 5.85 19.95
CA ASP A 95 -2.31 6.27 18.79
C ASP A 95 -1.57 5.93 17.47
N LYS A 96 -0.24 6.10 17.42
CA LYS A 96 0.61 5.69 16.29
C LYS A 96 0.49 4.19 16.02
N TYR A 97 0.67 3.35 17.05
CA TYR A 97 0.58 1.90 16.91
C TYR A 97 -0.80 1.46 16.39
N MET A 98 -1.87 2.08 16.91
CA MET A 98 -3.24 1.82 16.47
C MET A 98 -3.46 2.18 14.99
N LEU A 99 -2.91 3.31 14.55
CA LEU A 99 -2.98 3.75 13.15
C LEU A 99 -2.17 2.83 12.23
N GLU A 100 -0.96 2.46 12.62
CA GLU A 100 -0.12 1.52 11.85
C GLU A 100 -0.83 0.17 11.67
N ARG A 101 -1.44 -0.36 12.73
CA ARG A 101 -2.23 -1.60 12.66
C ARG A 101 -3.41 -1.45 11.70
N ARG A 102 -4.11 -0.32 11.72
CA ARG A 102 -5.25 -0.09 10.83
C ARG A 102 -4.83 0.08 9.38
N ILE A 103 -3.71 0.75 9.11
CA ILE A 103 -3.14 0.88 7.76
C ILE A 103 -2.74 -0.50 7.24
N ALA A 104 -2.10 -1.34 8.05
CA ALA A 104 -1.75 -2.70 7.67
C ALA A 104 -2.99 -3.54 7.33
N GLN A 105 -4.03 -3.46 8.15
CA GLN A 105 -5.31 -4.13 7.89
C GLN A 105 -5.97 -3.66 6.59
N MET A 106 -6.02 -2.34 6.35
CA MET A 106 -6.59 -1.79 5.12
C MET A 106 -5.82 -2.24 3.88
N ARG A 107 -4.48 -2.31 3.95
CA ARG A 107 -3.65 -2.83 2.86
C ARG A 107 -3.96 -4.30 2.57
N MET A 108 -3.98 -5.15 3.59
CA MET A 108 -4.32 -6.57 3.41
C MET A 108 -5.73 -6.77 2.83
N ALA A 109 -6.72 -6.01 3.30
CA ALA A 109 -8.08 -6.10 2.79
C ALA A 109 -8.16 -5.67 1.31
N PHE A 110 -7.42 -4.62 0.93
CA PHE A 110 -7.33 -4.17 -0.45
C PHE A 110 -6.66 -5.22 -1.34
N ASP A 111 -5.53 -5.77 -0.93
CA ASP A 111 -4.82 -6.81 -1.67
C ASP A 111 -5.70 -8.05 -1.88
N GLN A 112 -6.46 -8.44 -0.85
CA GLN A 112 -7.44 -9.53 -0.95
C GLN A 112 -8.53 -9.21 -1.97
N GLN A 113 -9.11 -8.01 -1.94
CA GLN A 113 -10.14 -7.59 -2.91
C GLN A 113 -9.60 -7.56 -4.35
N GLN A 114 -8.34 -7.16 -4.54
CA GLN A 114 -7.70 -7.20 -5.85
C GLN A 114 -7.53 -8.64 -6.34
N GLN A 115 -7.10 -9.56 -5.46
CA GLN A 115 -6.97 -10.97 -5.81
C GLN A 115 -8.33 -11.58 -6.18
N ASP A 116 -9.36 -11.34 -5.38
CA ASP A 116 -10.72 -11.84 -5.64
C ASP A 116 -11.25 -11.35 -6.99
N LEU A 117 -10.98 -10.08 -7.35
CA LEU A 117 -11.35 -9.52 -8.65
C LEU A 117 -10.60 -10.19 -9.80
N ILE A 118 -9.29 -10.43 -9.64
CA ILE A 118 -8.47 -11.14 -10.64
C ILE A 118 -8.98 -12.56 -10.84
N ASP A 119 -9.30 -13.27 -9.76
CA ASP A 119 -9.80 -14.65 -9.82
C ASP A 119 -11.17 -14.70 -10.51
N ALA A 120 -12.07 -13.77 -10.18
CA ALA A 120 -13.37 -13.64 -10.82
C ALA A 120 -13.24 -13.33 -12.33
N ALA A 121 -12.36 -12.39 -12.70
CA ALA A 121 -12.10 -12.06 -14.10
C ALA A 121 -11.49 -13.25 -14.86
N SER A 122 -10.55 -13.97 -14.24
CA SER A 122 -9.91 -15.16 -14.81
C SER A 122 -10.94 -16.27 -15.07
N LYS A 123 -11.85 -16.50 -14.11
CA LYS A 123 -12.94 -17.46 -14.26
C LYS A 123 -13.92 -17.06 -15.38
N ALA A 124 -14.26 -15.78 -15.47
CA ALA A 124 -15.14 -15.28 -16.54
C ALA A 124 -14.49 -15.41 -17.92
N LEU A 125 -13.18 -15.17 -18.03
CA LEU A 125 -12.42 -15.37 -19.26
C LEU A 125 -12.40 -16.84 -19.68
N SER A 126 -12.15 -17.76 -18.73
CA SER A 126 -12.22 -19.21 -18.99
C SER A 126 -13.60 -19.62 -19.50
N TYR A 127 -14.67 -19.16 -18.85
CA TYR A 127 -16.03 -19.47 -19.30
C TYR A 127 -16.32 -18.95 -20.72
N ARG A 128 -15.85 -17.74 -21.04
CA ARG A 128 -15.99 -17.18 -22.40
C ARG A 128 -15.19 -17.98 -23.43
N GLN A 129 -14.01 -18.48 -23.05
CA GLN A 129 -13.20 -19.34 -23.91
C GLN A 129 -13.95 -20.63 -24.28
N ASP A 130 -14.55 -21.29 -23.29
CA ASP A 130 -15.36 -22.51 -23.52
C ASP A 130 -16.52 -22.26 -24.50
N ILE A 131 -17.22 -21.12 -24.36
CA ILE A 131 -18.30 -20.73 -25.28
C ILE A 131 -17.76 -20.51 -26.70
N ILE A 132 -16.61 -19.86 -26.84
CA ILE A 132 -16.00 -19.61 -28.15
C ILE A 132 -15.61 -20.92 -28.82
N GLU A 133 -15.02 -21.85 -28.09
CA GLU A 133 -14.66 -23.18 -28.60
C GLU A 133 -15.89 -23.95 -29.08
N GLU A 134 -16.98 -23.91 -28.31
CA GLU A 134 -18.24 -24.53 -28.71
C GLU A 134 -18.85 -23.86 -29.95
N ASN A 135 -18.82 -22.53 -30.03
CA ASN A 135 -19.30 -21.81 -31.21
C ASN A 135 -18.49 -22.17 -32.48
N ILE A 136 -17.18 -22.36 -32.35
CA ILE A 136 -16.34 -22.83 -33.45
C ILE A 136 -16.78 -24.24 -33.88
N ARG A 137 -16.98 -25.16 -32.92
CA ARG A 137 -17.45 -26.52 -33.20
C ARG A 137 -18.80 -26.53 -33.91
N LEU A 138 -19.75 -25.71 -33.44
CA LEU A 138 -21.07 -25.56 -34.05
C LEU A 138 -20.99 -24.96 -35.45
N ALA A 139 -20.13 -23.97 -35.68
CA ALA A 139 -19.92 -23.38 -37.00
C ALA A 139 -19.46 -24.44 -38.02
N TYR A 140 -18.52 -25.31 -37.64
CA TYR A 140 -18.11 -26.43 -38.49
C TYR A 140 -19.23 -27.44 -38.72
N ALA A 141 -20.02 -27.77 -37.70
CA ALA A 141 -21.15 -28.68 -37.85
C ALA A 141 -22.21 -28.13 -38.82
N VAL A 142 -22.49 -26.82 -38.76
CA VAL A 142 -23.40 -26.13 -39.70
C VAL A 142 -22.84 -26.15 -41.12
N GLN A 143 -21.54 -25.88 -41.29
CA GLN A 143 -20.90 -25.94 -42.60
C GLN A 143 -21.00 -27.36 -43.21
N ALA A 144 -20.75 -28.40 -42.41
CA ALA A 144 -20.86 -29.78 -42.85
C ALA A 144 -22.30 -30.12 -43.30
N ALA A 145 -23.30 -29.76 -42.50
CA ALA A 145 -24.71 -29.98 -42.84
C ALA A 145 -25.14 -29.23 -44.12
N GLN A 146 -24.67 -27.98 -44.29
CA GLN A 146 -24.96 -27.20 -45.50
C GLN A 146 -24.27 -27.79 -46.74
N GLN A 147 -23.06 -28.32 -46.59
CA GLN A 147 -22.36 -29.01 -47.68
C GLN A 147 -23.08 -30.31 -48.08
N GLU A 148 -23.53 -31.11 -47.11
CA GLU A 148 -24.33 -32.31 -47.36
C GLU A 148 -25.63 -31.97 -48.10
N ARG A 149 -26.37 -30.96 -47.62
CA ARG A 149 -27.59 -30.46 -48.29
C ARG A 149 -27.30 -30.04 -49.73
N THR A 150 -26.24 -29.26 -49.95
CA THR A 150 -25.88 -28.77 -51.29
C THR A 150 -25.55 -29.93 -52.21
N THR A 151 -24.74 -30.88 -51.72
CA THR A 151 -24.36 -32.10 -52.46
C THR A 151 -25.60 -32.92 -52.84
N PHE A 152 -26.54 -33.09 -51.90
CA PHE A 152 -27.79 -33.80 -52.12
C PHE A 152 -28.67 -33.12 -53.18
N ILE A 153 -28.83 -31.80 -53.12
CA ILE A 153 -29.62 -31.06 -54.12
C ILE A 153 -28.96 -31.17 -55.49
N SER A 154 -27.64 -31.00 -55.57
CA SER A 154 -26.89 -31.09 -56.82
C SER A 154 -26.96 -32.48 -57.46
N SER A 155 -27.04 -33.56 -56.68
CA SER A 155 -27.23 -34.91 -57.22
C SER A 155 -28.68 -35.20 -57.62
N LEU A 156 -29.66 -34.60 -56.94
CA LEU A 156 -31.09 -34.80 -57.22
C LEU A 156 -31.58 -34.00 -58.43
N LEU A 157 -31.09 -32.77 -58.62
CA LEU A 157 -31.59 -31.85 -59.66
C LEU A 157 -31.53 -32.44 -61.10
N PRO A 158 -30.44 -33.11 -61.53
CA PRO A 158 -30.39 -33.74 -62.85
C PRO A 158 -31.41 -34.88 -63.01
N LEU A 159 -31.65 -35.68 -61.96
CA LEU A 159 -32.64 -36.75 -61.98
C LEU A 159 -34.06 -36.22 -62.17
N LEU A 160 -34.36 -35.05 -61.62
CA LEU A 160 -35.66 -34.39 -61.79
C LEU A 160 -35.81 -33.73 -63.16
N SER A 161 -34.71 -33.34 -63.81
CA SER A 161 -34.75 -32.72 -65.13
C SER A 161 -35.24 -33.65 -66.24
N GLU A 162 -35.15 -34.97 -66.04
CA GLU A 162 -35.72 -35.99 -66.95
C GLU A 162 -37.26 -36.00 -66.92
N TYR A 163 -37.88 -35.39 -65.92
CA TYR A 163 -39.33 -35.25 -65.79
C TYR A 163 -39.73 -33.77 -65.97
N GLU A 164 -39.86 -33.32 -67.22
CA GLU A 164 -40.13 -31.91 -67.59
C GLU A 164 -41.35 -31.26 -66.88
N ASN A 165 -42.29 -32.06 -66.35
CA ASN A 165 -43.48 -31.57 -65.62
C ASN A 165 -43.24 -31.25 -64.14
N LEU A 166 -42.05 -31.56 -63.60
CA LEU A 166 -41.70 -31.41 -62.17
C LEU A 166 -40.82 -30.19 -61.87
N GLN A 167 -40.54 -29.34 -62.87
CA GLN A 167 -39.60 -28.23 -62.72
C GLN A 167 -40.18 -27.14 -61.79
N PRO A 168 -39.60 -26.90 -60.60
CA PRO A 168 -40.10 -25.89 -59.69
C PRO A 168 -39.80 -24.49 -60.23
N SER A 169 -40.74 -23.55 -60.07
CA SER A 169 -40.55 -22.14 -60.46
C SER A 169 -39.39 -21.45 -59.69
N VAL A 170 -38.94 -22.03 -58.58
CA VAL A 170 -37.84 -21.51 -57.74
C VAL A 170 -36.91 -22.65 -57.33
N LEU A 171 -35.61 -22.51 -57.58
CA LEU A 171 -34.55 -23.47 -57.28
C LEU A 171 -34.09 -23.41 -55.80
N ASP A 172 -35.03 -23.57 -54.87
CA ASP A 172 -34.74 -23.80 -53.45
C ASP A 172 -35.19 -25.22 -53.07
N ALA A 173 -34.46 -25.86 -52.15
CA ALA A 173 -34.73 -27.20 -51.64
C ALA A 173 -36.18 -27.37 -51.17
N GLN A 174 -36.77 -26.35 -50.53
CA GLN A 174 -38.14 -26.42 -50.05
C GLN A 174 -39.16 -26.45 -51.20
N SER A 175 -38.89 -25.69 -52.26
CA SER A 175 -39.66 -25.68 -53.50
C SER A 175 -39.53 -27.01 -54.25
N ILE A 176 -38.32 -27.59 -54.33
CA ILE A 176 -38.10 -28.89 -54.96
C ILE A 176 -38.85 -30.02 -54.20
N VAL A 177 -38.75 -30.07 -52.88
CA VAL A 177 -39.40 -31.11 -52.04
C VAL A 177 -40.91 -30.97 -52.01
N SER A 178 -41.44 -29.74 -52.00
CA SER A 178 -42.90 -29.51 -52.00
C SER A 178 -43.54 -29.94 -53.32
N HIS A 179 -42.92 -29.65 -54.47
CA HIS A 179 -43.44 -30.12 -55.77
C HIS A 179 -43.42 -31.65 -55.88
N LEU A 180 -42.42 -32.33 -55.29
CA LEU A 180 -42.41 -33.80 -55.22
C LEU A 180 -43.53 -34.38 -54.36
N LYS A 181 -43.84 -33.75 -53.21
CA LYS A 181 -44.89 -34.21 -52.30
C LYS A 181 -46.30 -34.13 -52.90
N VAL A 182 -46.57 -33.16 -53.77
CA VAL A 182 -47.88 -32.99 -54.42
C VAL A 182 -48.25 -34.19 -55.29
N TYR A 183 -47.26 -34.93 -55.82
CA TYR A 183 -47.50 -36.12 -56.64
C TYR A 183 -47.49 -37.44 -55.85
N SER A 184 -47.26 -37.42 -54.53
CA SER A 184 -47.20 -38.64 -53.69
C SER A 184 -48.53 -39.02 -53.03
N PHE A 185 -49.66 -38.40 -53.42
CA PHE A 185 -51.00 -38.64 -52.85
C PHE A 185 -51.95 -39.46 -53.74
N PHE A 186 -51.45 -40.17 -54.76
CA PHE A 186 -52.23 -41.14 -55.55
C PHE A 186 -51.51 -42.48 -55.63
#